data_AF-A0A1A9ADU5-F1
#
_entry.id   AF-A0A1A9ADU5-F1
#
_cell.length_a   1.000
_cell.length_b   1.000
_cell.length_c   1.000
_cell.angle_alpha   90.00
_cell.angle_beta   90.00
_cell.angle_gamma   90.00
#
_symmetry.space_group_name_H-M   'P 1'
#
loop_
_entity.id
_entity.type
_entity.pdbx_description
1 polymer ?
#
loop_
_entity_poly.entity_id
_entity_poly.type
_entity_poly.pdbx_seq_one_letter_code
_entity_poly.pdbx_strand_id
1 'polypeptide(L)'
;MIDHVYISVTDVDTASALYLTALGPLGWKEVGYYRASSGPDNVPDLFGIGDAAYLSTGVGSSIWLRQRNAGETGLYLGIRCDSNDAVDAAYAAAIRAGGIDEGRPAERTYFAPGYYAANVADTDGNRLEFAHKAQLQPRR
;
A
#
# COMPACT_ATOMS: atom_id res chain seq x y z
N MET A 1 -8.21 0.58 -10.43
CA MET A 1 -8.89 0.09 -9.21
C MET A 1 -8.02 0.46 -8.02
N ILE A 2 -8.60 0.96 -6.92
CA ILE A 2 -7.84 1.16 -5.68
C ILE A 2 -7.47 -0.22 -5.14
N ASP A 3 -6.19 -0.44 -4.88
CA ASP A 3 -5.66 -1.68 -4.33
C ASP A 3 -5.61 -1.62 -2.81
N HIS A 4 -5.04 -0.54 -2.27
CA HIS A 4 -4.92 -0.31 -0.84
C HIS A 4 -4.73 1.17 -0.52
N VAL A 5 -4.89 1.52 0.76
CA VAL A 5 -4.63 2.87 1.28
C VAL A 5 -3.73 2.79 2.51
N TYR A 6 -2.81 3.74 2.69
CA TYR A 6 -2.18 3.92 3.99
C TYR A 6 -2.87 5.06 4.72
N ILE A 7 -3.21 4.83 5.98
CA ILE A 7 -3.76 5.83 6.87
C ILE A 7 -2.75 6.07 7.99
N SER A 8 -2.14 7.25 7.96
CA SER A 8 -1.17 7.66 8.98
C SER A 8 -1.89 8.13 10.23
N VAL A 9 -1.65 7.46 11.34
CA VAL A 9 -2.28 7.71 12.65
C VAL A 9 -1.24 8.07 13.70
N THR A 10 -1.63 8.82 14.72
CA THR A 10 -0.71 9.25 15.79
C THR A 10 -0.42 8.15 16.81
N ASP A 11 -1.30 7.14 16.91
CA ASP A 11 -1.17 5.99 17.78
C ASP A 11 -1.82 4.78 17.08
N VAL A 12 -1.00 3.80 16.67
CA VAL A 12 -1.46 2.66 15.86
C VAL A 12 -2.36 1.72 16.65
N ASP A 13 -2.11 1.53 17.94
CA ASP A 13 -2.88 0.61 18.79
C ASP A 13 -4.29 1.14 19.06
N THR A 14 -4.41 2.43 19.36
CA THR A 14 -5.69 3.12 19.56
C THR A 14 -6.49 3.13 18.26
N ALA A 15 -5.84 3.43 17.14
CA ALA A 15 -6.51 3.43 15.84
C ALA A 15 -6.94 2.04 15.41
N SER A 16 -6.08 1.02 15.51
CA SER A 16 -6.42 -0.34 15.08
C SER A 16 -7.64 -0.88 15.83
N ALA A 17 -7.74 -0.66 17.13
CA ALA A 17 -8.90 -1.02 17.94
C ALA A 17 -10.20 -0.36 17.44
N LEU A 18 -10.14 0.94 17.13
CA LEU A 18 -11.27 1.68 16.57
C LEU A 18 -11.69 1.12 15.21
N TYR A 19 -10.74 0.93 14.29
CA TYR A 19 -11.01 0.48 12.92
C TYR A 19 -11.55 -0.94 12.90
N LEU A 20 -10.96 -1.86 13.66
CA LEU A 20 -11.42 -3.25 13.76
C LEU A 20 -12.83 -3.33 14.36
N THR A 21 -13.12 -2.51 15.37
CA THR A 21 -14.46 -2.42 15.96
C THR A 21 -15.49 -1.89 14.96
N ALA A 22 -15.16 -0.81 14.26
CA ALA A 22 -16.06 -0.15 13.32
C ALA A 22 -16.31 -0.99 12.06
N LEU A 23 -15.29 -1.68 11.56
CA LEU A 23 -15.36 -2.46 10.31
C LEU A 23 -15.72 -3.94 10.54
N GLY A 24 -15.62 -4.44 11.77
CA GLY A 24 -15.97 -5.81 12.14
C GLY A 24 -17.39 -6.25 11.71
N PRO A 25 -18.45 -5.42 11.89
CA PRO A 25 -19.79 -5.73 11.39
C PRO A 25 -19.88 -5.90 9.87
N LEU A 26 -18.91 -5.36 9.12
CA LEU A 26 -18.81 -5.52 7.66
C LEU A 26 -17.95 -6.73 7.26
N GLY A 27 -17.48 -7.52 8.23
CA GLY A 27 -16.66 -8.71 8.00
C GLY A 27 -15.16 -8.43 7.79
N TRP A 28 -14.70 -7.21 8.05
CA TRP A 28 -13.28 -6.87 7.98
C TRP A 28 -12.56 -7.35 9.24
N LYS A 29 -11.29 -7.68 9.09
CA LYS A 29 -10.45 -8.18 10.19
C LYS A 29 -9.00 -7.79 10.02
N GLU A 30 -8.23 -7.98 11.09
CA GLU A 30 -6.78 -7.96 11.02
C GLU A 30 -6.29 -9.08 10.10
N VAL A 31 -5.34 -8.75 9.22
CA VAL A 31 -4.78 -9.69 8.24
C VAL A 31 -3.27 -9.85 8.34
N GLY A 32 -2.59 -8.98 9.09
CA GLY A 32 -1.18 -9.16 9.40
C GLY A 32 -0.46 -7.87 9.78
N TYR A 33 0.83 -8.02 10.08
CA TYR A 33 1.71 -6.92 10.46
C TYR A 33 3.01 -7.02 9.67
N TYR A 34 3.34 -6.00 8.89
CA TYR A 34 4.66 -5.85 8.30
C TYR A 34 5.57 -5.13 9.30
N ARG A 35 6.69 -5.76 9.66
CA ARG A 35 7.69 -5.15 10.55
C ARG A 35 8.79 -4.50 9.72
N ALA A 36 9.07 -3.22 9.93
CA ALA A 36 10.14 -2.47 9.28
C ALA A 36 11.49 -3.19 9.41
N SER A 37 11.74 -3.82 10.56
CA SER A 37 12.96 -4.61 10.82
C SER A 37 13.17 -5.80 9.87
N SER A 38 12.17 -6.14 9.05
CA SER A 38 12.24 -7.22 8.06
C SER A 38 12.42 -6.75 6.62
N GLY A 39 12.60 -5.45 6.37
CA GLY A 39 12.84 -4.93 5.03
C GLY A 39 13.65 -3.62 4.99
N PRO A 40 13.56 -2.84 3.91
CA PRO A 40 14.39 -1.65 3.72
C PRO A 40 14.09 -0.55 4.74
N ASP A 41 15.11 0.25 5.10
CA ASP A 41 15.04 1.31 6.13
C ASP A 41 13.93 2.35 5.91
N ASN A 42 13.47 2.53 4.67
CA ASN A 42 12.45 3.50 4.30
C ASN A 42 11.01 2.95 4.33
N VAL A 43 10.81 1.68 4.71
CA VAL A 43 9.49 1.08 4.82
C VAL A 43 9.09 1.00 6.30
N PRO A 44 8.06 1.74 6.75
CA PRO A 44 7.66 1.74 8.15
C PRO A 44 6.93 0.45 8.54
N ASP A 45 6.69 0.27 9.83
CA ASP A 45 5.76 -0.74 10.32
C ASP A 45 4.35 -0.49 9.74
N LEU A 46 3.67 -1.55 9.31
CA LEU A 46 2.33 -1.49 8.74
C LEU A 46 1.41 -2.50 9.44
N PHE A 47 0.32 -2.01 10.03
CA PHE A 47 -0.75 -2.84 10.59
C PHE A 47 -1.87 -3.01 9.55
N GLY A 48 -2.11 -4.25 9.16
CA GLY A 48 -2.97 -4.61 8.03
C GLY A 48 -4.40 -4.95 8.41
N ILE A 49 -5.36 -4.29 7.77
CA ILE A 49 -6.79 -4.59 7.88
C ILE A 49 -7.31 -4.91 6.48
N GLY A 50 -8.03 -6.04 6.36
CA GLY A 50 -8.51 -6.54 5.07
C GLY A 50 -9.97 -6.96 5.12
N ASP A 51 -10.60 -6.91 3.96
CA ASP A 51 -11.95 -7.42 3.70
C ASP A 51 -11.90 -8.81 3.03
N ALA A 52 -13.07 -9.37 2.76
CA ALA A 52 -13.18 -10.68 2.10
C ALA A 52 -12.57 -10.69 0.69
N ALA A 53 -12.67 -9.58 -0.06
CA ALA A 53 -12.10 -9.46 -1.40
C ALA A 53 -10.57 -9.55 -1.33
N TYR A 54 -9.96 -8.89 -0.35
CA TYR A 54 -8.52 -8.91 -0.13
C TYR A 54 -7.99 -10.31 0.20
N LEU A 55 -8.64 -10.96 1.17
CA LEU A 55 -8.26 -12.27 1.68
C LEU A 55 -8.27 -13.36 0.60
N SER A 56 -9.03 -13.15 -0.48
CA SER A 56 -9.06 -14.05 -1.63
C SER A 56 -7.82 -13.97 -2.53
N THR A 57 -7.01 -12.91 -2.40
CA THR A 57 -5.88 -12.64 -3.29
C THR A 57 -4.52 -12.92 -2.63
N GLY A 58 -4.41 -12.81 -1.31
CA GLY A 58 -3.32 -13.43 -0.53
C GLY A 58 -2.04 -12.62 -0.32
N VAL A 59 -1.90 -11.40 -0.86
CA VAL A 59 -0.69 -10.58 -0.66
C VAL A 59 -1.02 -9.15 -0.26
N GLY A 60 -0.93 -8.80 1.04
CA GLY A 60 -0.93 -7.45 1.64
C GLY A 60 -2.15 -7.10 2.52
N SER A 61 -2.70 -5.87 2.47
CA SER A 61 -3.97 -5.45 3.11
C SER A 61 -4.71 -4.36 2.33
N SER A 62 -6.03 -4.20 2.52
CA SER A 62 -6.82 -3.10 1.92
C SER A 62 -6.53 -1.77 2.61
N ILE A 63 -6.37 -1.79 3.93
CA ILE A 63 -5.97 -0.64 4.75
C ILE A 63 -4.68 -1.02 5.47
N TRP A 64 -3.70 -0.14 5.38
CA TRP A 64 -2.51 -0.18 6.22
C TRP A 64 -2.52 1.01 7.18
N LEU A 65 -2.56 0.74 8.47
CA LEU A 65 -2.30 1.76 9.48
C LEU A 65 -0.79 1.85 9.70
N ARG A 66 -0.28 3.07 9.76
CA ARG A 66 1.13 3.33 10.09
C ARG A 66 1.26 4.51 11.02
N GLN A 67 2.38 4.56 11.75
CA GLN A 67 2.72 5.71 12.56
C GLN A 67 2.92 6.94 11.66
N ARG A 68 2.24 8.04 12.02
CA ARG A 68 2.37 9.34 11.35
C ARG A 68 3.67 10.03 11.77
N ASN A 69 4.42 10.52 10.79
CA ASN A 69 5.56 11.41 11.07
C ASN A 69 5.08 12.84 11.37
N ALA A 70 5.81 13.57 12.22
CA ALA A 70 5.47 14.96 12.51
C ALA A 70 5.46 15.80 11.22
N GLY A 71 4.40 16.58 11.02
CA GLY A 71 4.22 17.41 9.81
C GLY A 71 3.79 16.63 8.57
N GLU A 72 3.59 15.32 8.66
CA GLU A 72 3.10 14.52 7.53
C GLU A 72 1.65 14.87 7.19
N THR A 73 1.42 15.20 5.92
CA THR A 73 0.13 15.43 5.30
C THR A 73 -0.07 14.50 4.10
N GLY A 74 -1.28 14.50 3.54
CA GLY A 74 -1.60 13.78 2.32
C GLY A 74 -1.98 12.31 2.53
N LEU A 75 -2.55 11.72 1.48
CA LEU A 75 -2.96 10.32 1.43
C LEU A 75 -1.88 9.49 0.74
N TYR A 76 -1.71 8.24 1.14
CA TYR A 76 -1.00 7.24 0.33
C TYR A 76 -2.01 6.29 -0.30
N LEU A 77 -1.99 6.16 -1.63
CA LEU A 77 -2.92 5.34 -2.37
C LEU A 77 -2.19 4.36 -3.30
N GLY A 78 -2.46 3.08 -3.09
CA GLY A 78 -2.07 2.00 -3.98
C GLY A 78 -3.08 1.83 -5.10
N ILE A 79 -2.61 1.89 -6.35
CA ILE A 79 -3.36 1.66 -7.57
C ILE A 79 -2.93 0.33 -8.17
N ARG A 80 -3.90 -0.56 -8.38
CA ARG A 80 -3.65 -1.85 -9.02
C ARG A 80 -3.34 -1.67 -10.50
N CYS A 81 -2.25 -2.28 -10.94
CA CYS A 81 -1.86 -2.45 -12.33
C CYS A 81 -1.96 -3.93 -12.74
N ASP A 82 -2.27 -4.18 -14.00
CA ASP A 82 -2.45 -5.53 -14.54
C ASP A 82 -1.16 -6.16 -15.10
N SER A 83 -0.07 -5.39 -15.18
CA SER A 83 1.25 -5.85 -15.62
C SER A 83 2.37 -4.94 -15.12
N ASN A 84 3.62 -5.41 -15.19
CA ASN A 84 4.80 -4.59 -14.92
C ASN A 84 4.90 -3.41 -15.92
N ASP A 85 4.61 -3.66 -17.20
CA ASP A 85 4.60 -2.61 -18.23
C ASP A 85 3.59 -1.49 -17.90
N ALA A 86 2.44 -1.83 -17.29
CA ALA A 86 1.46 -0.83 -16.86
C ALA A 86 1.98 0.00 -15.67
N VAL A 87 2.76 -0.60 -14.76
CA VAL A 87 3.45 0.11 -13.68
C VAL A 87 4.47 1.10 -14.28
N ASP A 88 5.30 0.62 -15.21
CA ASP A 88 6.33 1.44 -15.87
C ASP A 88 5.72 2.63 -16.61
N ALA A 89 4.64 2.37 -17.37
CA ALA A 89 3.95 3.40 -18.15
C ALA A 89 3.31 4.47 -17.24
N ALA A 90 2.65 4.05 -16.16
CA ALA A 90 2.02 4.95 -15.20
C ALA A 90 3.05 5.80 -14.45
N TYR A 91 4.13 5.18 -13.96
CA TYR A 91 5.25 5.88 -13.32
C TYR A 91 5.85 6.92 -14.26
N ALA A 92 6.19 6.53 -15.49
CA ALA A 92 6.80 7.44 -16.45
C ALA A 92 5.86 8.62 -16.81
N ALA A 93 4.55 8.38 -16.87
CA ALA A 93 3.56 9.44 -17.07
C ALA A 93 3.50 10.41 -15.89
N ALA A 94 3.50 9.90 -14.65
CA ALA A 94 3.46 10.71 -13.45
C ALA A 94 4.72 11.58 -13.29
N ILE A 95 5.92 11.03 -13.55
CA ILE A 95 7.17 11.79 -13.55
C ILE A 95 7.16 12.88 -14.64
N ARG A 96 6.72 12.57 -15.87
CA ARG A 96 6.59 13.59 -16.93
C ARG A 96 5.61 14.71 -16.58
N ALA A 97 4.61 14.43 -15.75
CA ALA A 97 3.64 15.41 -15.26
C ALA A 97 4.18 16.27 -14.09
N GLY A 98 5.42 16.08 -13.67
CA GLY A 98 6.03 16.82 -12.56
C GLY A 98 5.93 16.13 -11.20
N GLY A 99 5.54 14.86 -11.17
CA GLY A 99 5.58 14.05 -9.95
C GLY A 99 7.01 13.86 -9.43
N ILE A 100 7.13 13.75 -8.11
CA ILE A 100 8.40 13.59 -7.40
C ILE A 100 8.70 12.09 -7.28
N ASP A 101 9.90 11.68 -7.72
CA ASP A 101 10.35 10.29 -7.60
C ASP A 101 10.54 9.88 -6.14
N GLU A 102 9.76 8.92 -5.66
CA GLU A 102 9.91 8.31 -4.33
C GLU A 102 10.24 6.81 -4.42
N GLY A 103 10.41 6.28 -5.63
CA GLY A 103 10.72 4.88 -5.84
C GLY A 103 10.49 4.45 -7.28
N ARG A 104 11.59 4.27 -8.02
CA ARG A 104 11.54 3.77 -9.39
C ARG A 104 10.89 2.38 -9.48
N PRO A 105 10.28 2.02 -10.62
CA PRO A 105 9.74 0.69 -10.85
C PRO A 105 10.75 -0.40 -10.57
N ALA A 106 10.41 -1.32 -9.66
CA ALA A 106 11.23 -2.47 -9.30
C ALA A 106 10.42 -3.54 -8.57
N GLU A 107 10.96 -4.76 -8.52
CA GLU A 107 10.44 -5.81 -7.65
C GLU A 107 10.67 -5.46 -6.17
N ARG A 108 9.63 -5.66 -5.35
CA ARG A 108 9.59 -5.46 -3.90
C ARG A 108 9.48 -6.81 -3.21
N THR A 109 10.48 -7.67 -3.41
CA THR A 109 10.50 -9.05 -2.90
C THR A 109 10.40 -9.15 -1.38
N TYR A 110 10.71 -8.07 -0.65
CA TYR A 110 10.53 -7.94 0.79
C TYR A 110 9.06 -7.86 1.23
N PHE A 111 8.13 -7.50 0.34
CA PHE A 111 6.69 -7.60 0.61
C PHE A 111 6.15 -8.98 0.22
N ALA A 112 6.44 -9.42 -1.01
CA ALA A 112 6.15 -10.77 -1.49
C ALA A 112 6.85 -11.01 -2.85
N PRO A 113 7.09 -12.28 -3.23
CA PRO A 113 7.53 -12.60 -4.58
C PRO A 113 6.52 -12.11 -5.64
N GLY A 114 7.00 -11.50 -6.72
CA GLY A 114 6.14 -11.00 -7.79
C GLY A 114 5.35 -9.72 -7.45
N TYR A 115 5.71 -9.02 -6.37
CA TYR A 115 5.24 -7.66 -6.08
C TYR A 115 6.12 -6.68 -6.87
N TYR A 116 5.62 -6.09 -7.94
CA TYR A 116 6.31 -5.08 -8.74
C TYR A 116 5.64 -3.72 -8.57
N ALA A 117 6.39 -2.69 -8.19
CA ALA A 117 5.80 -1.39 -7.90
C ALA A 117 6.71 -0.18 -8.11
N ALA A 118 6.07 0.98 -8.28
CA ALA A 118 6.69 2.29 -8.38
C ALA A 118 5.92 3.33 -7.56
N ASN A 119 6.63 4.34 -7.06
CA ASN A 119 6.11 5.35 -6.14
C ASN A 119 6.40 6.76 -6.65
N VAL A 120 5.37 7.61 -6.61
CA VAL A 120 5.45 9.02 -6.98
C VAL A 120 4.67 9.85 -5.96
N ALA A 121 5.26 10.96 -5.51
CA ALA A 121 4.55 11.96 -4.73
C ALA A 121 4.08 13.14 -5.61
N ASP A 122 2.95 13.73 -5.24
CA ASP A 122 2.53 15.03 -5.76
C ASP A 122 3.11 16.19 -4.93
N THR A 123 2.76 17.42 -5.30
CA THR A 123 3.24 18.64 -4.63
C THR A 123 2.55 18.94 -3.31
N ASP A 124 1.46 18.23 -2.98
CA ASP A 124 0.64 18.43 -1.78
C ASP A 124 0.93 17.36 -0.70
N GLY A 125 1.88 16.47 -0.97
CA GLY A 125 2.30 15.40 -0.07
C GLY A 125 1.49 14.12 -0.18
N ASN A 126 0.61 13.99 -1.18
CA ASN A 126 -0.01 12.71 -1.50
C ASN A 126 0.99 11.80 -2.21
N ARG A 127 0.85 10.50 -1.99
CA ARG A 127 1.70 9.45 -2.54
C ARG A 127 0.87 8.46 -3.32
N LEU A 128 1.31 8.18 -4.53
CA LEU A 128 0.74 7.15 -5.39
C LEU A 128 1.73 5.99 -5.47
N GLU A 129 1.22 4.78 -5.26
CA GLU A 129 1.92 3.55 -5.61
C GLU A 129 1.21 2.89 -6.77
N PHE A 130 1.94 2.59 -7.84
CA PHE A 130 1.46 1.74 -8.93
C PHE A 130 1.97 0.33 -8.68
N ALA A 131 1.07 -0.61 -8.41
CA ALA A 131 1.45 -1.96 -7.97
C ALA A 131 0.84 -3.04 -8.87
N HIS A 132 1.69 -3.90 -9.41
CA HIS A 132 1.31 -5.16 -10.02
C HIS A 132 1.78 -6.31 -9.12
N LYS A 133 0.82 -7.07 -8.61
CA LYS A 133 1.05 -8.22 -7.73
C LYS A 133 0.75 -9.49 -8.53
N ALA A 134 1.77 -10.11 -9.13
CA ALA A 134 1.62 -11.20 -10.09
C ALA A 134 0.87 -12.42 -9.53
N GLN A 135 0.89 -12.61 -8.21
CA GLN A 135 0.20 -13.69 -7.51
C GLN A 135 -1.33 -13.48 -7.39
N LEU A 136 -1.85 -12.28 -7.68
CA LEU A 136 -3.28 -11.95 -7.60
C LEU A 136 -4.06 -12.22 -8.89
N GLN A 137 -3.50 -12.98 -9.83
CA GLN A 137 -4.29 -13.44 -10.97
C GLN A 137 -5.27 -14.52 -10.47
N PRO A 138 -6.58 -14.40 -10.75
CA PRO A 138 -7.51 -15.44 -10.39
C PRO A 138 -7.04 -16.74 -11.04
N ARG A 139 -6.97 -17.81 -10.24
CA ARG A 139 -6.93 -19.16 -10.80
C ARG A 139 -8.18 -19.27 -11.68
N ARG A 140 -7.98 -19.40 -12.98
CA ARG A 140 -9.06 -19.69 -13.94
C ARG A 140 -9.77 -20.97 -13.55
#